data_AF-A0A6C0B9J6-F1
#
_entry.id   AF-A0A6C0B9J6-F1
#
_cell.length_a   1.000
_cell.length_b   1.000
_cell.length_c   1.000
_cell.angle_alpha   90.00
_cell.angle_beta   90.00
_cell.angle_gamma   90.00
#
_symmetry.space_group_name_H-M   'P 1'
#
loop_
_entity.id
_entity.type
_entity.pdbx_description
1 polymer ?
#
loop_
_entity_poly.entity_id
_entity_poly.type
_entity_poly.pdbx_seq_one_letter_code
_entity_poly.pdbx_strand_id
1 'polypeptide(L)'
;MDISSNDKKKTKIKNVVPFSFMVVYSILMTTATITLIEALRTNDPEVRHVMNLETCISIVAGYYYSIFITKVNDTSKKVDWHEITKLRYIDWSITTPLMLVTLCVVLAKNSKQLIHFTTIISIIILNYLMLGIGYYGVVHPQYKLLAMLGGFIPFLAMFYLIYINFYDKKLANKVLFYLYFVVWSMYGIVYMFSEVYKNVFMNILDLIAKCLIGIGLWFYYSKIIDRF
;
A
#
# COMPACT_ATOMS: atom_id res chain seq x y z
N MET A 1 -36.22 -18.52 -18.84
CA MET A 1 -35.08 -19.30 -18.32
C MET A 1 -34.55 -18.56 -17.10
N ASP A 2 -35.00 -18.96 -15.90
CA ASP A 2 -34.52 -18.36 -14.66
C ASP A 2 -33.08 -18.80 -14.41
N ILE A 3 -32.16 -17.85 -14.50
CA ILE A 3 -30.75 -18.05 -14.15
C ILE A 3 -30.70 -18.42 -12.66
N SER A 4 -30.15 -19.61 -12.36
CA SER A 4 -30.03 -20.13 -11.01
C SER A 4 -29.35 -19.12 -10.07
N SER A 5 -29.69 -19.12 -8.79
CA SER A 5 -29.06 -18.24 -7.79
C SER A 5 -27.53 -18.37 -7.75
N ASN A 6 -27.01 -19.55 -8.10
CA ASN A 6 -25.59 -19.85 -8.18
C ASN A 6 -24.91 -19.20 -9.40
N ASP A 7 -25.60 -19.14 -10.54
CA ASP A 7 -25.12 -18.46 -11.74
C ASP A 7 -25.17 -16.94 -11.59
N LYS A 8 -26.19 -16.39 -10.93
CA LYS A 8 -26.22 -14.96 -10.55
C LYS A 8 -25.04 -14.57 -9.66
N LYS A 9 -24.65 -15.43 -8.71
CA LYS A 9 -23.51 -15.21 -7.81
C LYS A 9 -22.16 -15.26 -8.56
N LYS A 10 -21.99 -16.20 -9.49
CA LYS A 10 -20.82 -16.28 -10.37
C LYS A 10 -20.67 -15.05 -11.27
N THR A 11 -21.76 -14.58 -11.88
CA THR A 11 -21.76 -13.38 -12.75
C THR A 11 -21.45 -12.10 -11.97
N LYS A 12 -21.98 -11.98 -10.73
CA LYS A 12 -21.71 -10.82 -9.87
C LYS A 12 -20.24 -10.74 -9.44
N ILE A 13 -19.63 -11.87 -9.07
CA ILE A 13 -18.19 -11.93 -8.72
C ILE A 13 -17.31 -11.61 -9.94
N LYS A 14 -17.70 -12.05 -11.14
CA LYS A 14 -16.96 -11.80 -12.39
C LYS A 14 -16.85 -10.30 -12.73
N ASN A 15 -17.81 -9.48 -12.29
CA ASN A 15 -17.80 -8.03 -12.55
C ASN A 15 -17.15 -7.21 -11.43
N VAL A 16 -17.20 -7.70 -10.18
CA VAL A 16 -16.65 -6.96 -9.02
C VAL A 16 -15.12 -6.91 -9.04
N VAL A 17 -14.45 -7.99 -9.45
CA VAL A 17 -12.98 -8.02 -9.40
C VAL A 17 -12.35 -7.05 -10.40
N PRO A 18 -12.65 -7.09 -11.71
CA PRO A 18 -12.09 -6.13 -12.66
C PRO A 18 -12.43 -4.68 -12.31
N PHE A 19 -13.66 -4.43 -11.86
CA PHE A 19 -14.09 -3.11 -11.41
C PHE A 19 -13.23 -2.61 -10.24
N SER A 20 -12.95 -3.46 -9.24
CA SER A 20 -12.09 -3.06 -8.12
C SER A 20 -10.67 -2.70 -8.55
N PHE A 21 -10.09 -3.38 -9.55
CA PHE A 21 -8.78 -3.01 -10.10
C PHE A 21 -8.83 -1.69 -10.85
N MET A 22 -9.87 -1.46 -11.67
CA MET A 22 -10.06 -0.20 -12.40
C MET A 22 -10.19 1.00 -11.46
N VAL A 23 -10.99 0.88 -10.40
CA VAL A 23 -11.16 1.95 -9.40
C VAL A 23 -9.82 2.35 -8.77
N VAL A 24 -9.04 1.36 -8.31
CA VAL A 24 -7.74 1.65 -7.69
C VAL A 24 -6.77 2.28 -8.71
N TYR A 25 -6.73 1.76 -9.93
CA TYR A 25 -5.91 2.35 -11.00
C TYR A 25 -6.25 3.82 -11.25
N SER A 26 -7.53 4.14 -11.43
CA SER A 26 -7.97 5.52 -11.69
C SER A 26 -7.61 6.47 -10.54
N ILE A 27 -7.74 6.01 -9.30
CA ILE A 27 -7.40 6.82 -8.13
C ILE A 27 -5.88 6.95 -7.98
N LEU A 28 -5.09 5.91 -8.25
CA LEU A 28 -3.62 6.00 -8.30
C LEU A 28 -3.14 7.06 -9.31
N MET A 29 -3.73 7.10 -10.50
CA MET A 29 -3.40 8.12 -11.49
C MET A 29 -3.79 9.53 -11.03
N THR A 30 -4.91 9.64 -10.31
CA THR A 30 -5.35 10.91 -9.69
C THR A 30 -4.37 11.35 -8.59
N THR A 31 -3.99 10.44 -7.69
CA THR A 31 -3.01 10.70 -6.63
C THR A 31 -1.66 11.11 -7.23
N ALA A 32 -1.14 10.38 -8.22
CA ALA A 32 0.11 10.74 -8.90
C ALA A 32 0.06 12.15 -9.48
N THR A 33 -1.06 12.51 -10.12
CA THR A 33 -1.22 13.82 -10.76
C THR A 33 -1.23 14.95 -9.74
N ILE A 34 -2.02 14.81 -8.67
CA ILE A 34 -2.17 15.88 -7.67
C ILE A 34 -0.88 16.07 -6.85
N THR A 35 -0.21 14.97 -6.45
CA THR A 35 1.05 15.05 -5.71
C THR A 35 2.17 15.60 -6.60
N LEU A 36 2.20 15.26 -7.89
CA LEU A 36 3.19 15.81 -8.82
C LEU A 36 3.02 17.32 -8.98
N ILE A 37 1.79 17.79 -9.18
CA ILE A 37 1.52 19.23 -9.31
C ILE A 37 1.95 19.97 -8.04
N GLU A 38 1.62 19.45 -6.86
CA GLU A 38 2.04 20.06 -5.60
C GLU A 38 3.56 20.07 -5.45
N ALA A 39 4.24 18.96 -5.78
CA ALA A 39 5.69 18.88 -5.74
C ALA A 39 6.38 19.94 -6.61
N LEU A 40 5.81 20.24 -7.79
CA LEU A 40 6.33 21.25 -8.72
C LEU A 40 6.04 22.69 -8.29
N ARG A 41 5.07 22.92 -7.39
CA ARG A 41 4.56 24.25 -7.05
C ARG A 41 4.87 24.69 -5.63
N THR A 42 5.10 23.74 -4.71
CA THR A 42 5.33 24.04 -3.31
C THR A 42 6.70 24.70 -3.09
N ASN A 43 6.71 25.74 -2.25
CA ASN A 43 7.92 26.45 -1.86
C ASN A 43 8.68 25.76 -0.72
N ASP A 44 8.04 24.83 0.01
CA ASP A 44 8.66 24.08 1.11
C ASP A 44 9.42 22.86 0.53
N PRO A 45 10.76 22.81 0.62
CA PRO A 45 11.55 21.71 0.07
C PRO A 45 11.19 20.35 0.67
N GLU A 46 10.86 20.29 1.95
CA GLU A 46 10.52 19.03 2.62
C GLU A 46 9.16 18.52 2.14
N VAL A 47 8.17 19.41 1.97
CA VAL A 47 6.88 19.03 1.36
C VAL A 47 7.08 18.54 -0.07
N ARG A 48 7.94 19.21 -0.85
CA ARG A 48 8.28 18.77 -2.21
C ARG A 48 8.85 17.36 -2.22
N HIS A 49 9.77 17.03 -1.31
CA HIS A 49 10.33 15.68 -1.22
C HIS A 49 9.28 14.63 -0.84
N VAL A 50 8.37 14.93 0.10
CA VAL A 50 7.25 14.04 0.43
C VAL A 50 6.34 13.81 -0.78
N MET A 51 5.95 14.88 -1.48
CA MET A 51 5.09 14.79 -2.66
C MET A 51 5.75 14.07 -3.84
N ASN A 52 7.07 14.22 -4.01
CA ASN A 52 7.84 13.44 -4.99
C ASN A 52 7.78 11.94 -4.69
N LEU A 53 7.95 11.54 -3.42
CA LEU A 53 7.88 10.14 -3.02
C LEU A 53 6.48 9.55 -3.26
N GLU A 54 5.42 10.26 -2.85
CA GLU A 54 4.02 9.85 -3.09
C GLU A 54 3.69 9.75 -4.58
N THR A 55 4.26 10.63 -5.40
CA THR A 55 4.15 10.56 -6.87
C THR A 55 4.80 9.28 -7.40
N CYS A 56 6.03 8.96 -6.98
CA CYS A 56 6.72 7.74 -7.38
C CYS A 56 5.95 6.48 -6.97
N ILE A 57 5.44 6.44 -5.73
CA ILE A 57 4.60 5.34 -5.23
C ILE A 57 3.39 5.13 -6.14
N SER A 58 2.70 6.23 -6.45
CA SER A 58 1.47 6.19 -7.24
C SER A 58 1.71 5.76 -8.70
N ILE A 59 2.81 6.22 -9.31
CA ILE A 59 3.19 5.84 -10.68
C ILE A 59 3.54 4.35 -10.75
N VAL A 60 4.38 3.86 -9.82
CA VAL A 60 4.80 2.45 -9.80
C VAL A 60 3.60 1.53 -9.58
N ALA A 61 2.77 1.83 -8.58
CA ALA A 61 1.55 1.05 -8.34
C ALA A 61 0.59 1.16 -9.54
N GLY A 62 0.42 2.35 -10.13
CA GLY A 62 -0.41 2.55 -11.32
C GLY A 62 0.03 1.68 -12.49
N TYR A 63 1.34 1.57 -12.72
CA TYR A 63 1.91 0.65 -13.71
C TYR A 63 1.49 -0.81 -13.44
N TYR A 64 1.70 -1.33 -12.24
CA TYR A 64 1.30 -2.71 -11.91
C TYR A 64 -0.21 -2.93 -12.00
N TYR A 65 -1.02 -1.95 -11.59
CA TYR A 65 -2.48 -2.04 -11.73
C TYR A 65 -2.93 -2.07 -13.18
N SER A 66 -2.26 -1.38 -14.11
CA SER A 66 -2.54 -1.51 -15.55
C SER A 66 -2.27 -2.93 -16.07
N ILE A 67 -1.21 -3.58 -15.58
CA ILE A 67 -0.91 -4.99 -15.88
C ILE A 67 -1.98 -5.90 -15.28
N PHE A 68 -2.41 -5.67 -14.03
CA PHE A 68 -3.47 -6.45 -13.40
C PHE A 68 -4.76 -6.37 -14.19
N ILE A 69 -5.18 -5.16 -14.58
CA ILE A 69 -6.39 -4.94 -15.39
C ILE A 69 -6.33 -5.73 -16.70
N THR A 70 -5.18 -5.69 -17.40
CA THR A 70 -4.98 -6.44 -18.63
C THR A 70 -5.14 -7.95 -18.40
N LYS A 71 -4.57 -8.47 -17.32
CA LYS A 71 -4.63 -9.90 -16.97
C LYS A 71 -6.00 -10.37 -16.50
N VAL A 72 -6.75 -9.55 -15.74
CA VAL A 72 -8.08 -9.93 -15.25
C VAL A 72 -9.18 -9.77 -16.30
N ASN A 73 -8.96 -8.91 -17.31
CA ASN A 73 -9.88 -8.71 -18.42
C ASN A 73 -9.62 -9.62 -19.63
N ASP A 74 -8.52 -10.37 -19.63
CA ASP A 74 -8.25 -11.34 -20.69
C ASP A 74 -9.29 -12.49 -20.62
N THR A 75 -10.27 -12.43 -21.52
CA THR A 75 -11.34 -13.43 -21.61
C THR A 75 -10.90 -14.73 -22.29
N SER A 76 -9.71 -14.75 -22.91
CA SER A 76 -9.19 -15.92 -23.59
C SER A 76 -8.66 -16.99 -22.62
N LYS A 77 -8.37 -16.62 -21.38
CA LYS A 77 -7.76 -17.48 -20.35
C LYS A 77 -8.45 -17.32 -19.00
N LYS A 78 -8.33 -18.34 -18.14
CA LYS A 78 -8.69 -18.19 -16.72
C LYS A 78 -7.65 -17.29 -16.04
N VAL A 79 -8.11 -16.41 -15.15
CA VAL A 79 -7.24 -15.50 -14.39
C VAL A 79 -6.26 -16.31 -13.53
N ASP A 80 -4.96 -16.05 -13.72
CA ASP A 80 -3.90 -16.60 -12.88
C ASP A 80 -3.67 -15.71 -11.65
N TRP A 81 -4.35 -16.05 -10.55
CA TRP A 81 -4.23 -15.32 -9.28
C TRP A 81 -2.85 -15.44 -8.64
N HIS A 82 -2.12 -16.51 -8.93
CA HIS A 82 -0.78 -16.71 -8.40
C HIS A 82 0.20 -15.75 -9.07
N GLU A 83 0.09 -15.57 -10.39
CA GLU A 83 0.85 -14.56 -11.13
C GLU A 83 0.53 -13.14 -10.65
N ILE A 84 -0.76 -12.79 -10.48
CA ILE A 84 -1.16 -11.48 -9.93
C ILE A 84 -0.53 -11.27 -8.54
N THR A 85 -0.56 -12.30 -7.67
CA THR A 85 0.05 -12.21 -6.34
C THR A 85 1.56 -11.98 -6.45
N LYS A 86 2.27 -12.69 -7.32
CA LYS A 86 3.73 -12.48 -7.52
C LYS A 86 4.04 -11.06 -7.98
N LEU A 87 3.29 -10.53 -8.94
CA LEU A 87 3.47 -9.17 -9.43
C LEU A 87 3.21 -8.12 -8.34
N ARG A 88 2.27 -8.35 -7.40
CA ARG A 88 2.12 -7.49 -6.22
C ARG A 88 3.37 -7.45 -5.34
N TYR A 89 4.08 -8.57 -5.18
CA TYR A 89 5.34 -8.54 -4.43
C TYR A 89 6.41 -7.72 -5.13
N ILE A 90 6.40 -7.65 -6.46
CA ILE A 90 7.32 -6.77 -7.21
C ILE A 90 6.93 -5.30 -6.99
N ASP A 91 5.64 -4.94 -7.12
CA ASP A 91 5.13 -3.62 -6.71
C ASP A 91 5.58 -3.28 -5.29
N TRP A 92 5.23 -4.10 -4.32
CA TRP A 92 5.50 -3.85 -2.90
C TRP A 92 7.00 -3.72 -2.60
N SER A 93 7.84 -4.52 -3.26
CA SER A 93 9.30 -4.43 -3.09
C SER A 93 9.88 -3.07 -3.51
N ILE A 94 9.14 -2.30 -4.32
CA ILE A 94 9.52 -0.95 -4.75
C ILE A 94 8.75 0.11 -3.94
N THR A 95 7.45 -0.06 -3.77
CA THR A 95 6.59 0.97 -3.16
C THR A 95 6.70 1.02 -1.64
N THR A 96 6.81 -0.11 -0.94
CA THR A 96 6.82 -0.09 0.53
C THR A 96 8.06 0.58 1.14
N PRO A 97 9.29 0.47 0.60
CA PRO A 97 10.42 1.27 1.06
C PRO A 97 10.17 2.78 0.93
N LEU A 98 9.59 3.23 -0.19
CA LEU A 98 9.28 4.66 -0.41
C LEU A 98 8.20 5.15 0.55
N MET A 99 7.17 4.33 0.80
CA MET A 99 6.12 4.63 1.77
C MET A 99 6.68 4.76 3.20
N LEU A 100 7.62 3.88 3.58
CA LEU A 100 8.27 3.92 4.90
C LEU A 100 9.18 5.14 5.06
N VAL A 101 9.95 5.49 4.02
CA VAL A 101 10.73 6.73 4.01
C VAL A 101 9.80 7.93 4.17
N THR A 102 8.69 7.97 3.42
CA THR A 102 7.71 9.05 3.51
C THR A 102 7.12 9.16 4.91
N LEU A 103 6.67 8.04 5.49
CA LEU A 103 6.17 8.00 6.87
C LEU A 103 7.20 8.56 7.86
N CYS A 104 8.45 8.09 7.80
CA CYS A 104 9.50 8.56 8.71
C CYS A 104 9.78 10.05 8.54
N VAL A 105 9.85 10.56 7.31
CA VAL A 105 10.07 11.99 7.02
C VAL A 105 8.93 12.83 7.59
N VAL A 106 7.67 12.44 7.37
CA VAL A 106 6.51 13.20 7.86
C VAL A 106 6.47 13.21 9.39
N LEU A 107 6.67 12.04 10.02
CA LEU A 107 6.68 11.94 11.49
C LEU A 107 7.82 12.77 12.08
N ALA A 108 9.03 12.63 11.55
CA ALA A 108 10.22 13.34 12.01
C ALA A 108 10.09 14.87 11.84
N LYS A 109 9.59 15.33 10.68
CA LYS A 109 9.31 16.75 10.41
C LYS A 109 8.37 17.33 11.45
N ASN A 110 7.23 16.68 11.67
CA ASN A 110 6.23 17.13 12.63
C ASN A 110 6.80 17.11 14.05
N SER A 111 7.63 16.13 14.42
CA SER A 111 8.23 16.00 15.75
C SER A 111 9.55 16.78 15.94
N LYS A 112 10.09 17.42 14.89
CA LYS A 112 11.45 18.00 14.83
C LYS A 112 12.56 17.01 15.22
N GLN A 113 12.39 15.73 14.88
CA GLN A 113 13.38 14.67 15.13
C GLN A 113 14.38 14.58 13.98
N LEU A 114 15.61 14.18 14.28
CA LEU A 114 16.64 13.92 13.27
C LEU A 114 16.43 12.55 12.64
N ILE A 115 16.62 12.46 11.32
CA ILE A 115 16.54 11.19 10.58
C ILE A 115 17.94 10.61 10.44
N HIS A 116 18.24 9.56 11.20
CA HIS A 116 19.49 8.83 11.06
C HIS A 116 19.40 7.84 9.91
N PHE A 117 20.41 7.85 9.03
CA PHE A 117 20.51 6.93 7.89
C PHE A 117 20.44 5.46 8.31
N THR A 118 21.10 5.10 9.42
CA THR A 118 21.09 3.75 9.98
C THR A 118 19.68 3.29 10.39
N THR A 119 18.87 4.19 10.95
CA THR A 119 17.47 3.91 11.31
C THR A 119 16.65 3.60 10.06
N ILE A 120 16.76 4.42 9.01
CA ILE A 120 16.03 4.21 7.74
C ILE A 120 16.44 2.90 7.07
N ILE A 121 17.74 2.60 6.99
CA ILE A 121 18.21 1.33 6.41
C ILE A 121 17.71 0.13 7.21
N SER A 122 17.71 0.20 8.54
CA SER A 122 17.18 -0.87 9.39
C SER A 122 15.69 -1.12 9.14
N ILE A 123 14.90 -0.05 8.98
CA ILE A 123 13.47 -0.12 8.62
C ILE A 123 13.29 -0.82 7.27
N ILE A 124 14.07 -0.41 6.26
CA ILE A 124 13.97 -0.98 4.90
C ILE A 124 14.37 -2.46 4.89
N ILE A 125 15.41 -2.85 5.64
CA ILE A 125 15.81 -4.25 5.78
C ILE A 125 14.68 -5.07 6.42
N LEU A 126 14.07 -4.58 7.50
CA LEU A 126 12.94 -5.27 8.14
C LEU A 126 11.74 -5.39 7.19
N ASN A 127 11.47 -4.37 6.39
CA ASN A 127 10.44 -4.42 5.35
C ASN A 127 10.72 -5.52 4.31
N TYR A 128 11.95 -5.63 3.81
CA TYR A 128 12.30 -6.69 2.87
C TYR A 128 12.28 -8.09 3.49
N LEU A 129 12.64 -8.22 4.78
CA LEU A 129 12.50 -9.49 5.50
C LEU A 129 11.02 -9.88 5.62
N MET A 130 10.14 -8.94 5.99
CA MET A 130 8.69 -9.15 6.03
C MET A 130 8.15 -9.62 4.66
N LEU A 131 8.50 -8.91 3.58
CA LEU A 131 8.06 -9.26 2.22
C LEU A 131 8.65 -10.61 1.77
N GLY A 132 9.93 -10.87 2.05
CA GLY A 132 10.61 -12.11 1.67
C GLY A 132 9.98 -13.34 2.33
N ILE A 133 9.67 -13.27 3.63
CA ILE A 133 8.98 -14.34 4.35
C ILE A 133 7.57 -14.56 3.78
N GLY A 134 6.81 -13.48 3.53
CA GLY A 134 5.49 -13.58 2.93
C GLY A 134 5.52 -14.21 1.53
N TYR A 135 6.49 -13.80 0.70
CA TYR A 135 6.69 -14.34 -0.64
C TYR A 135 7.07 -15.82 -0.62
N TYR A 136 7.89 -16.25 0.34
CA TYR A 136 8.22 -17.66 0.53
C TYR A 136 6.96 -18.52 0.71
N GLY A 137 5.98 -18.05 1.50
CA GLY A 137 4.70 -18.73 1.66
C GLY A 137 3.77 -18.67 0.44
N VAL A 138 3.96 -17.70 -0.47
CA VAL A 138 3.26 -17.68 -1.76
C VAL A 138 3.81 -18.78 -2.67
N VAL A 139 5.13 -18.95 -2.71
CA VAL A 139 5.79 -19.98 -3.51
C VAL A 139 5.60 -21.37 -2.90
N HIS A 140 5.50 -21.47 -1.57
CA HIS A 140 5.31 -22.73 -0.83
C HIS A 140 4.05 -22.68 0.05
N PRO A 141 2.85 -22.90 -0.53
CA PRO A 141 1.58 -22.76 0.19
C PRO A 141 1.43 -23.64 1.44
N GLN A 142 2.18 -24.75 1.55
CA GLN A 142 2.20 -25.58 2.76
C GLN A 142 2.74 -24.85 4.00
N TYR A 143 3.53 -23.80 3.80
CA TYR A 143 4.05 -22.96 4.88
C TYR A 143 3.30 -21.63 5.02
N LYS A 144 2.15 -21.45 4.35
CA LYS A 144 1.43 -20.17 4.30
C LYS A 144 1.13 -19.57 5.68
N LEU A 145 0.64 -20.38 6.63
CA LEU A 145 0.38 -19.91 7.99
C LEU A 145 1.67 -19.50 8.72
N LEU A 146 2.73 -20.29 8.59
CA LEU A 146 4.03 -20.01 9.21
C LEU A 146 4.67 -18.74 8.61
N ALA A 147 4.54 -18.55 7.29
CA ALA A 147 4.98 -17.36 6.59
C ALA A 147 4.21 -16.11 7.04
N MET A 148 2.88 -16.23 7.24
CA MET A 148 2.08 -15.13 7.79
C MET A 148 2.57 -14.74 9.19
N LEU A 149 2.65 -15.70 10.12
CA LEU A 149 3.08 -15.45 11.50
C LEU A 149 4.53 -14.94 11.55
N GLY A 150 5.42 -15.55 10.75
CA GLY A 150 6.81 -15.16 10.63
C GLY A 150 6.99 -13.75 10.05
N GLY A 151 6.14 -13.33 9.10
CA GLY A 151 6.14 -11.99 8.54
C GLY A 151 5.70 -10.90 9.52
N PHE A 152 4.83 -11.24 10.50
CA PHE A 152 4.46 -10.30 11.55
C PHE A 152 5.61 -9.94 12.50
N ILE A 153 6.63 -10.79 12.63
CA ILE A 153 7.80 -10.52 13.49
C ILE A 153 8.60 -9.29 12.99
N PRO A 154 9.16 -9.26 11.76
CA PRO A 154 9.84 -8.08 11.25
C PRO A 154 8.90 -6.89 11.06
N PHE A 155 7.61 -7.10 10.78
CA PHE A 155 6.61 -6.03 10.76
C PHE A 155 6.50 -5.31 12.12
N LEU A 156 6.33 -6.06 13.23
CA LEU A 156 6.22 -5.47 14.57
C LEU A 156 7.54 -4.80 14.98
N ALA A 157 8.68 -5.42 14.68
CA ALA A 157 9.99 -4.82 14.94
C ALA A 157 10.19 -3.51 14.16
N MET A 158 9.77 -3.46 12.89
CA MET A 158 9.85 -2.28 12.03
C MET A 158 9.02 -1.14 12.59
N PHE A 159 7.75 -1.39 12.93
CA PHE A 159 6.87 -0.37 13.50
C PHE A 159 7.27 0.05 14.91
N TYR A 160 7.85 -0.85 15.71
CA TYR A 160 8.47 -0.49 16.98
C TYR A 160 9.65 0.46 16.79
N LEU A 161 10.52 0.21 15.81
CA LEU A 161 11.66 1.08 15.51
C LEU A 161 11.21 2.47 15.03
N ILE A 162 10.17 2.54 14.19
CA ILE A 162 9.55 3.80 13.77
C ILE A 162 8.98 4.54 14.98
N TYR A 163 8.28 3.82 15.87
CA TYR A 163 7.66 4.40 17.06
C TYR A 163 8.70 5.06 17.96
N ILE A 164 9.75 4.35 18.36
CA ILE A 164 10.73 4.89 19.31
C ILE A 164 11.58 6.03 18.74
N ASN A 165 11.73 6.13 17.41
CA ASN A 165 12.55 7.17 16.78
C ASN A 165 11.75 8.41 16.35
N PHE A 166 10.49 8.25 15.91
CA PHE A 166 9.78 9.32 15.19
C PHE A 166 8.39 9.67 15.75
N TYR A 167 7.78 8.78 16.54
CA TYR A 167 6.44 9.01 17.06
C TYR A 167 6.42 10.16 18.08
N ASP A 168 5.39 11.01 17.96
CA ASP A 168 5.07 12.07 18.90
C ASP A 168 3.54 12.13 19.09
N LYS A 169 3.09 12.74 20.20
CA LYS A 169 1.68 12.82 20.59
C LYS A 169 0.84 13.77 19.73
N LYS A 170 1.45 14.49 18.77
CA LYS A 170 0.71 15.32 17.80
C LYS A 170 -0.33 14.50 17.05
N LEU A 171 -1.53 15.05 16.91
CA LEU A 171 -2.67 14.34 16.32
C LEU A 171 -2.35 13.80 14.92
N ALA A 172 -1.73 14.62 14.05
CA ALA A 172 -1.34 14.20 12.70
C ALA A 172 -0.39 12.98 12.72
N ASN A 173 0.62 12.99 13.59
CA ASN A 173 1.56 11.87 13.73
C ASN A 173 0.88 10.62 14.28
N LYS A 174 0.04 10.78 15.30
CA LYS A 174 -0.74 9.68 15.87
C LYS A 174 -1.63 9.03 14.81
N VAL A 175 -2.41 9.84 14.09
CA VAL A 175 -3.31 9.35 13.04
C VAL A 175 -2.51 8.65 11.94
N LEU A 176 -1.45 9.27 11.43
CA LEU A 176 -0.66 8.70 10.33
C LEU A 176 0.03 7.39 10.74
N PHE A 177 0.67 7.35 11.91
CA PHE A 177 1.35 6.15 12.40
C PHE A 177 0.38 4.99 12.57
N TYR A 178 -0.74 5.19 13.27
CA TYR A 178 -1.71 4.12 13.50
C TYR A 178 -2.46 3.72 12.23
N LEU A 179 -2.70 4.66 11.30
CA LEU A 179 -3.26 4.33 9.99
C LEU A 179 -2.35 3.37 9.23
N TYR A 180 -1.04 3.68 9.14
CA TYR A 180 -0.06 2.78 8.55
C TYR A 180 -0.02 1.42 9.26
N PHE A 181 0.11 1.42 10.60
CA PHE A 181 0.20 0.18 11.39
C PHE A 181 -1.02 -0.72 11.19
N VAL A 182 -2.23 -0.17 11.33
CA VAL A 182 -3.47 -0.94 11.21
C VAL A 182 -3.65 -1.42 9.77
N VAL A 183 -3.56 -0.54 8.78
CA VAL A 183 -3.77 -0.92 7.37
C VAL A 183 -2.76 -1.96 6.92
N TRP A 184 -1.48 -1.82 7.29
CA TRP A 184 -0.45 -2.79 6.91
C TRP A 184 -0.61 -4.13 7.63
N SER A 185 -1.05 -4.15 8.89
CA SER A 185 -1.39 -5.40 9.59
C SER A 185 -2.50 -6.19 8.88
N MET A 186 -3.46 -5.48 8.26
CA MET A 186 -4.54 -6.10 7.51
C MET A 186 -4.05 -6.83 6.25
N TYR A 187 -2.94 -6.41 5.62
CA TYR A 187 -2.35 -7.18 4.51
C TYR A 187 -1.94 -8.58 4.97
N GLY A 188 -1.35 -8.68 6.16
CA GLY A 188 -0.98 -9.97 6.78
C GLY A 188 -2.20 -10.84 7.09
N ILE A 189 -3.32 -10.26 7.52
CA ILE A 189 -4.56 -11.01 7.78
C ILE A 189 -5.20 -11.48 6.46
N VAL A 190 -5.35 -10.56 5.49
CA VAL A 190 -5.96 -10.82 4.18
C VAL A 190 -5.16 -11.84 3.38
N TYR A 191 -3.85 -11.98 3.64
CA TYR A 191 -3.00 -13.01 3.06
C TYR A 191 -3.60 -14.43 3.15
N MET A 192 -4.33 -14.73 4.22
CA MET A 192 -4.94 -16.05 4.44
C MET A 192 -6.26 -16.27 3.69
N PHE A 193 -6.84 -15.24 3.09
CA PHE A 193 -8.12 -15.35 2.38
C PHE A 193 -7.98 -16.15 1.08
N SER A 194 -9.11 -16.59 0.52
CA SER A 194 -9.15 -17.21 -0.81
C SER A 194 -8.85 -16.18 -1.91
N GLU A 195 -8.33 -16.63 -3.04
CA GLU A 195 -7.73 -15.78 -4.09
C GLU A 195 -8.57 -14.57 -4.52
N VAL A 196 -9.87 -14.76 -4.70
CA VAL A 196 -10.79 -13.69 -5.11
C VAL A 196 -10.95 -12.65 -4.01
N TYR A 197 -11.30 -13.07 -2.79
CA TYR A 197 -11.47 -12.14 -1.67
C TYR A 197 -10.14 -11.46 -1.33
N LYS A 198 -9.05 -12.24 -1.27
CA LYS A 198 -7.69 -11.73 -1.06
C LYS A 198 -7.41 -10.57 -2.02
N ASN A 199 -7.62 -10.73 -3.32
CA ASN A 199 -7.35 -9.67 -4.28
C ASN A 199 -8.27 -8.44 -4.15
N VAL A 200 -9.57 -8.64 -3.87
CA VAL A 200 -10.49 -7.53 -3.62
C VAL A 200 -10.08 -6.74 -2.38
N PHE A 201 -9.76 -7.42 -1.28
CA PHE A 201 -9.31 -6.75 -0.06
C PHE A 201 -7.93 -6.10 -0.24
N MET A 202 -7.00 -6.73 -0.96
CA MET A 202 -5.71 -6.12 -1.31
C MET A 202 -5.89 -4.84 -2.13
N ASN A 203 -6.86 -4.81 -3.07
CA ASN A 203 -7.20 -3.59 -3.81
C ASN A 203 -7.72 -2.48 -2.89
N ILE A 204 -8.62 -2.81 -1.95
CA ILE A 204 -9.12 -1.83 -0.96
C ILE A 204 -7.99 -1.33 -0.06
N LEU A 205 -7.09 -2.22 0.37
CA LEU A 205 -5.95 -1.85 1.20
C LEU A 205 -4.98 -0.95 0.43
N ASP A 206 -4.69 -1.23 -0.84
CA ASP A 206 -3.84 -0.38 -1.68
C ASP A 206 -4.47 0.99 -1.94
N LEU A 207 -5.80 1.05 -2.11
CA LEU A 207 -6.53 2.31 -2.20
C LEU A 207 -6.28 3.17 -0.96
N ILE A 208 -6.41 2.58 0.24
CA ILE A 208 -6.19 3.30 1.49
C ILE A 208 -4.72 3.67 1.65
N ALA A 209 -3.83 2.68 1.54
CA ALA A 209 -2.42 2.81 1.89
C ALA A 209 -1.63 3.69 0.91
N LYS A 210 -1.97 3.70 -0.39
CA LYS A 210 -1.24 4.47 -1.40
C LYS A 210 -2.01 5.71 -1.83
N CYS A 211 -3.32 5.59 -2.08
CA CYS A 211 -4.07 6.71 -2.63
C CYS A 211 -4.55 7.67 -1.55
N LEU A 212 -5.29 7.17 -0.55
CA LEU A 212 -5.90 8.02 0.48
C LEU A 212 -4.84 8.65 1.39
N ILE A 213 -3.73 7.95 1.64
CA ILE A 213 -2.59 8.53 2.36
C ILE A 213 -1.93 9.64 1.55
N GLY A 214 -1.60 9.42 0.26
CA GLY A 214 -1.02 10.46 -0.59
C GLY A 214 -1.91 11.70 -0.73
N ILE A 215 -3.22 11.49 -0.94
CA ILE A 215 -4.22 12.57 -0.98
C ILE A 215 -4.34 13.25 0.39
N GLY A 216 -4.33 12.49 1.48
CA GLY A 216 -4.38 13.01 2.85
C GLY A 216 -3.17 13.88 3.19
N LEU A 217 -1.97 13.48 2.76
CA LEU A 217 -0.75 14.28 2.90
C LEU A 217 -0.83 15.56 2.04
N TRP A 218 -1.36 15.46 0.82
CA TRP A 218 -1.60 16.64 -0.02
C TRP A 218 -2.55 17.63 0.65
N PHE A 219 -3.68 17.17 1.20
CA PHE A 219 -4.60 18.02 1.98
C PHE A 219 -3.92 18.64 3.21
N TYR A 220 -3.15 17.82 3.96
CA TYR A 220 -2.45 18.27 5.16
C TYR A 220 -1.45 19.40 4.88
N TYR A 221 -0.69 19.31 3.79
CA TYR A 221 0.33 20.31 3.46
C TYR A 221 -0.20 21.51 2.66
N SER A 222 -1.20 21.32 1.81
CA SER A 222 -1.82 22.42 1.04
C SER A 222 -2.64 23.37 1.93
N LYS A 223 -3.10 22.89 3.10
CA LYS A 223 -3.95 23.67 4.04
C LYS A 223 -5.23 24.21 3.40
N ILE A 224 -5.73 23.54 2.36
CA ILE A 224 -6.95 23.97 1.65
C ILE A 224 -8.23 23.75 2.48
N ILE A 225 -8.18 22.82 3.45
CA ILE A 225 -9.24 22.63 4.45
C ILE A 225 -8.76 23.30 5.74
N ASP A 226 -9.52 24.28 6.22
CA ASP A 226 -9.23 24.95 7.49
C ASP A 226 -9.30 23.94 8.64
N ARG A 227 -8.14 23.75 9.28
CA ARG A 227 -7.83 23.06 10.55
C ARG A 227 -8.95 22.19 11.15
N PHE A 228 -8.73 20.87 11.15
CA PHE A 228 -9.09 20.03 12.30
C PHE A 228 -8.01 20.15 13.38
#